data_AF-A0A1F4CYH8-F1
#
_entry.id   AF-A0A1F4CYH8-F1
#
_cell.length_a   1.000
_cell.length_b   1.000
_cell.length_c   1.000
_cell.angle_alpha   90.00
_cell.angle_beta   90.00
_cell.angle_gamma   90.00
#
_symmetry.space_group_name_H-M   'P 1'
#
loop_
_entity.id
_entity.type
_entity.pdbx_description
1 polymer ?
#
loop_
_entity_poly.entity_id
_entity_poly.type
_entity_poly.pdbx_seq_one_letter_code
_entity_poly.pdbx_strand_id
1 'polypeptide(L)'
;MIVVAIIGILAAVALPAYQDYTVRAKMSEAILAASACRTSITEVYQSGGTAPAANAWGCEGVTSQYVSSLATTVDGVIVVTVTNISTDVNNKTIQLVPYISGTAASSATDMGSGINEWRCGPGVTNPMPKKFLPGSCRA
;
A
#
# COMPACT_ATOMS: atom_id res chain seq x y z
N MET A 1 -34.77 -14.83 29.93
CA MET A 1 -33.32 -14.76 29.61
C MET A 1 -33.00 -14.99 28.12
N ILE A 2 -33.98 -14.99 27.21
CA ILE A 2 -33.75 -15.22 25.76
C ILE A 2 -33.03 -14.04 25.08
N VAL A 3 -33.25 -12.82 25.57
CA VAL A 3 -32.70 -11.58 24.97
C VAL A 3 -31.17 -11.54 25.06
N VAL A 4 -30.60 -11.99 26.18
CA VAL A 4 -29.13 -12.03 26.37
C VAL A 4 -28.48 -13.02 25.40
N ALA A 5 -29.13 -14.16 25.14
CA ALA A 5 -28.64 -15.15 24.18
C ALA A 5 -28.64 -14.61 22.74
N ILE A 6 -29.68 -13.89 22.33
CA ILE A 6 -29.77 -13.29 20.99
C ILE A 6 -28.70 -12.19 20.82
N ILE A 7 -28.49 -11.33 21.84
CA ILE A 7 -27.44 -10.30 21.81
C ILE A 7 -26.05 -10.93 21.72
N GLY A 8 -25.80 -12.04 22.43
CA GLY A 8 -24.53 -12.77 22.37
C GLY A 8 -24.20 -13.29 20.97
N ILE A 9 -25.18 -13.86 20.26
CA ILE A 9 -24.99 -14.37 18.89
C ILE A 9 -24.75 -13.22 17.90
N LEU A 10 -25.51 -12.13 18.00
CA LEU A 10 -25.34 -10.97 17.12
C LEU A 10 -23.98 -10.28 17.33
N ALA A 11 -23.52 -10.16 18.59
CA ALA A 11 -22.22 -9.57 18.91
C ALA A 11 -21.05 -10.40 18.35
N ALA A 12 -21.17 -11.73 18.36
CA ALA A 12 -20.13 -12.63 17.85
C ALA A 12 -19.87 -12.46 16.34
N VAL A 13 -20.89 -12.09 15.56
CA VAL A 13 -20.74 -11.85 14.11
C VAL A 13 -20.34 -10.41 13.82
N ALA A 14 -20.84 -9.44 14.61
CA ALA A 14 -20.56 -8.03 14.39
C ALA A 14 -19.10 -7.65 14.70
N LEU A 15 -18.51 -8.20 15.77
CA LEU A 15 -17.16 -7.85 16.21
C LEU A 15 -16.06 -8.12 15.16
N PRO A 16 -15.99 -9.30 14.51
CA PRO A 16 -15.00 -9.56 13.45
C PRO A 16 -15.16 -8.62 12.26
N ALA A 17 -16.40 -8.28 11.87
CA ALA A 17 -16.65 -7.37 10.78
C ALA A 17 -16.13 -5.95 11.11
N TYR A 18 -16.40 -5.44 12.32
CA TYR A 18 -15.89 -4.14 12.77
C TYR A 18 -14.36 -4.10 12.78
N GLN A 19 -13.70 -5.17 13.22
CA GLN A 19 -12.24 -5.27 13.17
C GLN A 19 -11.72 -5.19 11.73
N ASP A 20 -12.31 -5.94 10.79
CA ASP A 20 -11.94 -5.86 9.37
C ASP A 20 -12.16 -4.47 8.76
N TYR A 21 -13.21 -3.75 9.18
CA TYR A 21 -13.44 -2.36 8.75
C TYR A 21 -12.42 -1.38 9.34
N THR A 22 -12.09 -1.49 10.62
CA THR A 22 -11.09 -0.61 11.26
C THR A 22 -9.70 -0.83 10.70
N VAL A 23 -9.32 -2.08 10.41
CA VAL A 23 -8.07 -2.41 9.70
C VAL A 23 -8.05 -1.71 8.34
N ARG A 24 -9.10 -1.85 7.53
CA ARG A 24 -9.21 -1.17 6.23
C ARG A 24 -9.15 0.34 6.32
N ALA A 25 -9.76 0.94 7.33
CA ALA A 25 -9.74 2.38 7.53
C ALA A 25 -8.30 2.88 7.82
N LYS A 26 -7.57 2.20 8.70
CA LYS A 26 -6.17 2.52 9.03
C LYS A 26 -5.24 2.31 7.84
N MET A 27 -5.53 1.33 6.98
CA MET A 27 -4.76 1.07 5.76
C MET A 27 -4.80 2.21 4.74
N SER A 28 -5.86 3.03 4.74
CA SER A 28 -5.92 4.23 3.91
C SER A 28 -4.79 5.22 4.24
N GLU A 29 -4.38 5.32 5.51
CA GLU A 29 -3.25 6.16 5.91
C GLU A 29 -1.92 5.64 5.33
N ALA A 30 -1.72 4.33 5.34
CA ALA A 30 -0.52 3.71 4.75
C ALA A 30 -0.42 3.98 3.24
N ILE A 31 -1.55 3.98 2.53
CA ILE A 31 -1.61 4.31 1.10
C ILE A 31 -1.40 5.82 0.86
N LEU A 32 -1.90 6.68 1.76
CA LEU A 32 -1.63 8.12 1.69
C LEU A 32 -0.13 8.40 1.86
N ALA A 33 0.55 7.72 2.78
CA ALA A 33 2.00 7.82 2.90
C ALA A 33 2.71 7.39 1.60
N ALA A 34 2.25 6.31 0.96
CA ALA A 34 2.75 5.87 -0.34
C ALA A 34 2.49 6.90 -1.47
N SER A 35 1.38 7.64 -1.39
CA SER A 35 0.99 8.60 -2.42
C SER A 35 1.94 9.81 -2.52
N ALA A 36 2.64 10.16 -1.44
CA ALA A 36 3.67 11.19 -1.50
C ALA A 36 4.85 10.74 -2.40
N CYS A 37 5.32 9.50 -2.24
CA CYS A 37 6.34 8.91 -3.12
C CYS A 37 5.89 8.79 -4.57
N ARG A 38 4.60 8.51 -4.79
CA ARG A 38 4.02 8.36 -6.13
C ARG A 38 4.33 9.59 -7.00
N THR A 39 4.19 10.79 -6.43
CA THR A 39 4.45 12.05 -7.13
C THR A 39 5.93 12.19 -7.48
N SER A 40 6.83 12.00 -6.52
CA SER A 40 8.28 12.08 -6.74
C SER A 40 8.76 11.13 -7.83
N ILE A 41 8.28 9.88 -7.81
CA ILE A 41 8.64 8.88 -8.82
C ILE A 41 8.09 9.29 -10.19
N THR A 42 6.85 9.77 -10.25
CA THR A 42 6.25 10.25 -11.51
C THR A 42 7.03 11.41 -12.11
N GLU A 43 7.49 12.36 -11.31
CA GLU A 43 8.32 13.49 -11.77
C GLU A 43 9.67 13.01 -12.31
N VAL A 44 10.33 12.08 -11.63
CA VAL A 44 11.61 11.51 -12.09
C VAL A 44 11.44 10.78 -13.43
N TYR A 45 10.41 9.94 -13.56
CA TYR A 45 10.07 9.28 -14.83
C TYR A 45 9.79 10.29 -15.95
N GLN A 46 9.05 11.37 -15.67
CA GLN A 46 8.76 12.41 -16.66
C GLN A 46 9.99 13.25 -17.04
N SER A 47 10.92 13.48 -16.11
CA SER A 47 12.13 14.27 -16.36
C SER A 47 13.08 13.62 -17.36
N GLY A 48 13.02 12.29 -17.51
CA GLY A 48 13.85 11.54 -18.46
C GLY A 48 15.34 11.48 -18.13
N GLY A 49 15.71 11.83 -16.89
CA GLY A 49 17.08 11.67 -16.41
C GLY A 49 17.47 10.21 -16.11
N THR A 50 18.65 10.02 -15.53
CA THR A 50 19.06 8.72 -15.01
C THR A 50 18.21 8.37 -13.78
N ALA A 51 17.58 7.21 -13.79
CA ALA A 51 16.80 6.74 -12.66
C ALA A 51 17.70 6.54 -11.41
N PRO A 52 17.25 6.94 -10.22
CA PRO A 52 17.94 6.62 -8.98
C PRO A 52 18.01 5.12 -8.71
N ALA A 53 18.93 4.71 -7.85
CA ALA A 53 18.96 3.34 -7.34
C ALA A 53 17.73 3.04 -6.45
N ALA A 54 17.50 1.75 -6.16
CA ALA A 54 16.51 1.35 -5.17
C ALA A 54 16.74 2.05 -3.82
N ASN A 55 15.67 2.55 -3.20
CA ASN A 55 15.69 3.35 -1.98
C ASN A 55 16.42 4.71 -2.08
N ALA A 56 16.65 5.23 -3.27
CA ALA A 56 17.29 6.54 -3.49
C ALA A 56 16.41 7.52 -4.30
N TRP A 57 15.09 7.31 -4.33
CA TRP A 57 14.15 8.19 -5.02
C TRP A 57 13.84 9.47 -4.25
N GLY A 58 14.28 9.57 -2.98
CA GLY A 58 14.18 10.78 -2.16
C GLY A 58 12.87 10.91 -1.39
N CYS A 59 12.08 9.85 -1.34
CA CYS A 59 10.76 9.82 -0.70
C CYS A 59 10.64 8.67 0.34
N GLU A 60 11.70 7.90 0.53
CA GLU A 60 11.83 6.79 1.46
C GLU A 60 11.94 7.25 2.92
N GLY A 61 11.79 6.30 3.84
CA GLY A 61 11.97 6.56 5.28
C GLY A 61 10.80 7.26 5.94
N VAL A 62 9.69 7.47 5.23
CA VAL A 62 8.43 7.93 5.82
C VAL A 62 7.90 6.86 6.77
N THR A 63 7.76 7.23 8.04
CA THR A 63 7.14 6.41 9.08
C THR A 63 5.95 7.17 9.66
N SER A 64 4.88 6.45 9.97
CA SER A 64 3.69 7.01 10.63
C SER A 64 3.23 6.07 11.75
N GLN A 65 2.11 6.40 12.40
CA GLN A 65 1.52 5.52 13.39
C GLN A 65 1.23 4.12 12.84
N TYR A 66 0.90 4.00 11.55
CA TYR A 66 0.57 2.73 10.89
C TYR A 66 1.56 2.27 9.82
N VAL A 67 2.63 3.05 9.57
CA VAL A 67 3.67 2.75 8.58
C VAL A 67 5.00 2.56 9.29
N SER A 68 5.55 1.35 9.23
CA SER A 68 6.85 1.02 9.81
C SER A 68 8.01 1.44 8.91
N SER A 69 7.84 1.27 7.59
CA SER A 69 8.87 1.58 6.61
C SER A 69 8.25 1.81 5.25
N LEU A 70 8.86 2.72 4.50
CA LEU A 70 8.58 2.93 3.09
C LEU A 70 9.90 2.76 2.34
N ALA A 71 9.90 1.78 1.42
CA ALA A 71 11.02 1.41 0.56
C ALA A 71 10.61 1.54 -0.90
N THR A 72 11.58 1.69 -1.80
CA THR A 72 11.35 1.73 -3.24
C THR A 72 12.28 0.75 -3.95
N THR A 73 11.82 0.21 -5.08
CA THR A 73 12.64 -0.62 -5.97
C THR A 73 13.36 0.22 -7.01
N VAL A 74 14.24 -0.41 -7.80
CA VAL A 74 14.93 0.25 -8.92
C VAL A 74 13.95 0.74 -9.99
N ASP A 75 12.76 0.14 -10.10
CA ASP A 75 11.73 0.53 -11.05
C ASP A 75 10.74 1.56 -10.48
N GLY A 76 10.96 2.05 -9.26
CA GLY A 76 10.04 2.99 -8.60
C GLY A 76 8.76 2.32 -8.10
N VAL A 77 8.74 0.99 -7.93
CA VAL A 77 7.69 0.33 -7.13
C VAL A 77 7.87 0.74 -5.67
N ILE A 78 6.82 1.28 -5.08
CA ILE A 78 6.79 1.70 -3.68
C ILE A 78 6.30 0.53 -2.84
N VAL A 79 7.03 0.15 -1.82
CA VAL A 79 6.69 -0.91 -0.88
C VAL A 79 6.54 -0.31 0.52
N VAL A 80 5.34 -0.47 1.09
CA VAL A 80 5.00 0.03 2.43
C VAL A 80 4.81 -1.16 3.36
N THR A 81 5.53 -1.16 4.49
CA THR A 81 5.33 -2.11 5.58
C THR A 81 4.44 -1.47 6.63
N VAL A 82 3.34 -2.14 7.00
CA VAL A 82 2.42 -1.60 8.00
C VAL A 82 2.73 -2.10 9.41
N THR A 83 2.37 -1.30 10.41
CA THR A 83 2.53 -1.62 11.83
C THR A 83 1.38 -1.07 12.67
N ASN A 84 1.27 -1.50 13.92
CA ASN A 84 0.33 -0.96 14.91
C ASN A 84 -1.16 -0.93 14.50
N ILE A 85 -1.58 -1.84 13.60
CA ILE A 85 -2.98 -1.95 13.17
C ILE A 85 -3.67 -3.11 13.91
N SER A 86 -3.12 -4.32 13.76
CA SER A 86 -3.55 -5.55 14.43
C SER A 86 -2.42 -6.58 14.28
N THR A 87 -2.30 -7.51 15.24
CA THR A 87 -1.29 -8.58 15.23
C THR A 87 -1.28 -9.39 13.94
N ASP A 88 -2.43 -9.53 13.29
CA ASP A 88 -2.59 -10.35 12.08
C ASP A 88 -2.07 -9.66 10.80
N VAL A 89 -1.93 -8.34 10.85
CA VAL A 89 -1.58 -7.49 9.68
C VAL A 89 -0.29 -6.71 9.87
N ASN A 90 0.23 -6.61 11.10
CA ASN A 90 1.53 -5.99 11.35
C ASN A 90 2.64 -6.73 10.58
N ASN A 91 3.62 -5.98 10.07
CA ASN A 91 4.73 -6.45 9.23
C ASN A 91 4.30 -7.02 7.86
N LYS A 92 3.03 -6.86 7.47
CA LYS A 92 2.60 -7.14 6.10
C LYS A 92 2.90 -5.93 5.21
N THR A 93 3.02 -6.20 3.91
CA THR A 93 3.39 -5.18 2.93
C THR A 93 2.31 -4.95 1.89
N ILE A 94 2.28 -3.71 1.41
CA ILE A 94 1.49 -3.23 0.27
C ILE A 94 2.47 -2.68 -0.74
N GLN A 95 2.18 -2.81 -2.02
CA GLN A 95 2.96 -2.18 -3.07
C GLN A 95 2.12 -1.29 -3.97
N LEU A 96 2.73 -0.21 -4.46
CA LEU A 96 2.21 0.61 -5.54
C LEU A 96 3.18 0.52 -6.70
N VAL A 97 2.70 -0.01 -7.82
CA VAL A 97 3.49 -0.24 -9.03
C VAL A 97 3.11 0.82 -10.07
N PRO A 98 4.07 1.55 -10.65
CA PRO A 98 3.83 2.44 -11.78
C PRO A 98 3.58 1.67 -13.06
N TYR A 99 2.68 2.14 -13.90
CA TYR A 99 2.32 1.56 -15.19
C TYR A 99 2.35 2.62 -16.30
N ILE A 100 2.90 2.22 -17.45
CA ILE A 100 2.97 3.01 -18.67
C ILE A 100 2.30 2.19 -19.76
N SER A 101 1.24 2.73 -20.36
CA SER A 101 0.49 2.08 -21.45
C SER A 101 0.04 0.64 -21.16
N GLY A 102 -0.26 0.32 -19.89
CA GLY A 102 -0.73 -0.99 -19.46
C GLY A 102 0.36 -2.00 -19.08
N THR A 103 1.64 -1.65 -19.23
CA THR A 103 2.79 -2.44 -18.74
C THR A 103 3.40 -1.81 -17.49
N ALA A 104 3.92 -2.63 -16.58
CA ALA A 104 4.66 -2.12 -15.42
C ALA A 104 5.87 -1.31 -15.91
N ALA A 105 6.05 -0.11 -15.37
CA ALA A 105 7.14 0.78 -15.78
C ALA A 105 8.49 0.19 -15.38
N SER A 106 9.47 0.34 -16.26
CA SER A 106 10.85 -0.07 -16.07
C SER A 106 11.75 1.15 -16.13
N SER A 107 12.60 1.34 -15.12
CA SER A 107 13.50 2.47 -15.08
C SER A 107 14.63 2.39 -16.12
N ALA A 108 14.83 1.21 -16.72
CA ALA A 108 15.83 0.99 -17.75
C ALA A 108 15.37 1.44 -19.16
N THR A 109 14.06 1.44 -19.43
CA THR A 109 13.52 1.70 -20.77
C THR A 109 12.57 2.88 -20.84
N ASP A 110 11.93 3.22 -19.72
CA ASP A 110 10.77 4.12 -19.74
C ASP A 110 11.04 5.48 -19.11
N MET A 111 12.31 5.79 -18.82
CA MET A 111 12.72 7.15 -18.43
C MET A 111 12.42 8.13 -19.57
N GLY A 112 11.69 9.21 -19.26
CA GLY A 112 11.20 10.20 -20.20
C GLY A 112 9.78 9.92 -20.66
N SER A 113 9.21 8.78 -20.27
CA SER A 113 7.80 8.44 -20.48
C SER A 113 6.97 8.80 -19.24
N GLY A 114 5.78 9.34 -19.45
CA GLY A 114 4.86 9.65 -18.36
C GLY A 114 4.22 8.38 -17.79
N ILE A 115 4.26 8.22 -16.46
CA ILE A 115 3.47 7.20 -15.77
C ILE A 115 1.99 7.58 -15.87
N ASN A 116 1.19 6.71 -16.49
CA ASN A 116 -0.23 6.97 -16.79
C ASN A 116 -1.17 6.31 -15.78
N GLU A 117 -0.71 5.25 -15.12
CA GLU A 117 -1.51 4.48 -14.18
C GLU A 117 -0.63 4.02 -13.01
N TRP A 118 -1.23 3.89 -11.84
CA TRP A 118 -0.57 3.28 -10.69
C TRP A 118 -1.48 2.25 -10.06
N ARG A 119 -1.02 1.00 -10.00
CA ARG A 119 -1.78 -0.11 -9.43
C ARG A 119 -1.29 -0.40 -8.04
N CYS A 120 -2.23 -0.40 -7.10
CA CYS A 120 -1.97 -0.77 -5.72
C CYS A 120 -2.37 -2.22 -5.49
N GLY A 121 -1.58 -2.96 -4.72
CA GLY A 121 -1.85 -4.36 -4.42
C GLY A 121 -1.08 -4.87 -3.21
N PRO A 122 -1.24 -6.16 -2.85
CA PRO A 122 -0.42 -6.78 -1.83
C PRO A 122 1.06 -6.75 -2.26
N GLY A 123 1.97 -6.47 -1.33
CA GLY A 123 3.40 -6.51 -1.63
C GLY A 123 3.91 -7.94 -1.88
N VAL A 124 5.12 -8.05 -2.43
CA VAL A 124 5.72 -9.35 -2.79
C VAL A 124 6.12 -10.15 -1.56
N THR A 125 6.75 -9.50 -0.57
CA THR A 125 7.21 -10.12 0.67
C THR A 125 6.20 -9.88 1.79
N ASN A 126 5.72 -10.93 2.46
CA ASN A 126 4.67 -10.81 3.49
C ASN A 126 3.41 -10.07 3.00
N PRO A 127 2.73 -10.57 1.94
CA PRO A 127 1.61 -9.88 1.32
C PRO A 127 0.48 -9.62 2.32
N MET A 128 -0.07 -8.40 2.27
CA MET A 128 -1.31 -8.09 2.97
C MET A 128 -2.48 -8.91 2.39
N PRO A 129 -3.31 -9.59 3.20
CA PRO A 129 -4.51 -10.25 2.70
C PRO A 129 -5.47 -9.26 2.02
N LYS A 130 -5.95 -9.60 0.82
CA LYS A 130 -6.84 -8.73 0.01
C LYS A 130 -8.09 -8.25 0.75
N LYS A 131 -8.59 -9.01 1.73
CA LYS A 131 -9.74 -8.62 2.56
C LYS A 131 -9.50 -7.32 3.36
N PHE A 132 -8.25 -7.06 3.75
CA PHE A 132 -7.84 -5.90 4.54
C PHE A 132 -7.40 -4.70 3.69
N LEU A 133 -7.23 -4.90 2.39
CA LEU A 133 -6.95 -3.81 1.46
C LEU A 133 -8.22 -3.00 1.20
N PRO A 134 -8.13 -1.66 1.06
CA PRO A 134 -9.23 -0.85 0.58
C PRO A 134 -9.50 -1.11 -0.91
N GLY A 135 -10.67 -0.67 -1.40
CA GLY A 135 -11.13 -0.96 -2.77
C GLY A 135 -10.12 -0.62 -3.86
N SER A 136 -9.37 0.47 -3.69
CA SER A 136 -8.33 0.94 -4.62
C SER A 136 -7.12 0.01 -4.75
N CYS A 137 -6.93 -0.92 -3.82
CA CYS A 137 -5.79 -1.84 -3.77
C CYS A 137 -6.20 -3.32 -3.90
N ARG A 138 -7.46 -3.59 -4.26
CA ARG A 138 -7.99 -4.95 -4.42
C ARG A 138 -7.96 -5.46 -5.87
N ALA A 139 -7.68 -4.57 -6.82
CA ALA A 139 -7.65 -4.86 -8.25
C ALA A 139 -6.55 -5.87 -8.62
#